data_AF-A0A6C2CC70-F1
#
_entry.id   AF-A0A6C2CC70-F1
#
_cell.length_a   1.000
_cell.length_b   1.000
_cell.length_c   1.000
_cell.angle_alpha   90.00
_cell.angle_beta   90.00
_cell.angle_gamma   90.00
#
_symmetry.space_group_name_H-M   'P 1'
#
loop_
_entity.id
_entity.type
_entity.pdbx_description
1 polymer ?
#
loop_
_entity_poly.entity_id
_entity_poly.type
_entity_poly.pdbx_seq_one_letter_code
_entity_poly.pdbx_strand_id
1 'polypeptide(L)'
;MPRKPKITTDETDRKDQRDKTEALKKSVENADMLPETAPRHLTGEAKKLWEKLVPVLNETGYIIDADSSTVETLVINYAMLREAYESVKKNKVVYEVEGRIYKNPAVAIIDSTTKIIKSVGSDLGLSPQSRATLIDMAKTDDEDEGQDYAERFGNNR
;
A
#
# COMPACT_ATOMS: atom_id res chain seq x y z
N MET A 1 -0.31 -22.02 -2.18
CA MET A 1 -1.03 -20.79 -2.58
C MET A 1 -0.61 -20.43 -3.99
N PRO A 2 -1.54 -20.06 -4.89
CA PRO A 2 -1.19 -19.54 -6.20
C PRO A 2 -0.34 -18.26 -6.04
N ARG A 3 0.73 -18.12 -6.81
CA ARG A 3 1.59 -16.93 -6.78
C ARG A 3 0.79 -15.75 -7.35
N LYS A 4 0.86 -14.59 -6.70
CA LYS A 4 0.25 -13.35 -7.24
C LYS A 4 0.78 -13.14 -8.68
N PRO A 5 -0.09 -12.87 -9.66
CA PRO A 5 0.33 -12.70 -11.06
C PRO A 5 1.35 -11.56 -11.19
N LYS A 6 2.33 -11.71 -12.08
CA LYS A 6 3.31 -10.67 -12.40
C LYS A 6 2.58 -9.55 -13.17
N ILE A 7 2.69 -8.34 -12.66
CA ILE A 7 2.27 -7.12 -13.35
C ILE A 7 3.53 -6.56 -14.02
N THR A 8 3.46 -6.33 -15.33
CA THR A 8 4.60 -5.92 -16.15
C THR A 8 4.11 -5.31 -17.46
N THR A 9 4.89 -4.39 -18.00
CA THR A 9 4.69 -3.76 -19.30
C THR A 9 5.88 -3.97 -20.24
N ASP A 10 6.89 -4.74 -19.79
CA ASP A 10 8.10 -5.07 -20.58
C ASP A 10 7.76 -5.93 -21.82
N GLU A 11 8.26 -5.51 -22.99
CA GLU A 11 8.06 -6.22 -24.26
C GLU A 11 8.61 -7.65 -24.27
N THR A 12 9.67 -7.91 -23.50
CA THR A 12 10.32 -9.22 -23.36
C THR A 12 9.51 -10.19 -22.50
N ASP A 13 8.58 -9.68 -21.70
CA ASP A 13 7.65 -10.49 -20.94
C ASP A 13 6.55 -11.08 -21.83
N ARG A 14 5.71 -11.96 -21.26
CA ARG A 14 4.64 -12.58 -22.04
C ARG A 14 3.54 -11.58 -22.34
N LYS A 15 3.02 -11.59 -23.57
CA LYS A 15 1.91 -10.72 -24.02
C LYS A 15 0.71 -10.76 -23.07
N ASP A 16 0.36 -11.94 -22.53
CA ASP A 16 -0.78 -12.09 -21.61
C ASP A 16 -0.56 -11.40 -20.24
N GLN A 17 0.68 -11.10 -19.88
CA GLN A 17 1.02 -10.34 -18.68
C GLN A 17 0.90 -8.84 -18.94
N ARG A 18 1.40 -8.37 -20.09
CA ARG A 18 1.22 -6.97 -20.54
C ARG A 18 -0.24 -6.59 -20.72
N ASP A 19 -1.01 -7.42 -21.43
CA ASP A 19 -2.43 -7.18 -21.68
C ASP A 19 -3.24 -7.01 -20.37
N LYS A 20 -2.82 -7.68 -19.27
CA LYS A 20 -3.44 -7.55 -17.94
C LYS A 20 -3.04 -6.25 -17.24
N THR A 21 -1.79 -5.82 -17.37
CA THR A 21 -1.30 -4.55 -16.83
C THR A 21 -2.01 -3.38 -17.49
N GLU A 22 -2.15 -3.41 -18.82
CA GLU A 22 -2.87 -2.40 -19.59
C GLU A 22 -4.37 -2.36 -19.24
N ALA A 23 -5.00 -3.53 -19.09
CA ALA A 23 -6.39 -3.59 -18.63
C ALA A 23 -6.56 -3.02 -17.21
N LEU A 24 -5.60 -3.24 -16.31
CA LEU A 24 -5.59 -2.65 -14.99
C LEU A 24 -5.46 -1.12 -15.10
N LYS A 25 -4.46 -0.58 -15.80
CA LYS A 25 -4.27 0.87 -16.00
C LYS A 25 -5.52 1.56 -16.50
N LYS A 26 -6.14 1.00 -17.56
CA LYS A 26 -7.39 1.52 -18.12
C LYS A 26 -8.54 1.52 -17.12
N SER A 27 -8.57 0.57 -16.19
CA SER A 27 -9.59 0.54 -15.12
C SER A 27 -9.39 1.63 -14.06
N VAL A 28 -8.15 2.11 -13.87
CA VAL A 28 -7.79 3.13 -12.86
C VAL A 28 -7.78 4.55 -13.42
N GLU A 29 -7.58 4.71 -14.74
CA GLU A 29 -7.39 6.00 -15.43
C GLU A 29 -8.47 7.06 -15.16
N ASN A 30 -9.72 6.64 -14.93
CA ASN A 30 -10.85 7.53 -14.64
C ASN A 30 -11.44 7.33 -13.25
N ALA A 31 -10.72 6.66 -12.35
CA ALA A 31 -11.18 6.42 -10.99
C ALA A 31 -10.92 7.63 -10.10
N ASP A 32 -11.81 7.84 -9.13
CA ASP A 32 -11.66 8.91 -8.17
C ASP A 32 -10.45 8.66 -7.24
N MET A 33 -9.68 9.71 -6.98
CA MET A 33 -8.59 9.69 -6.00
C MET A 33 -9.14 9.63 -4.57
N LEU A 34 -8.33 9.13 -3.64
CA LEU A 34 -8.69 9.12 -2.23
C LEU A 34 -8.78 10.56 -1.68
N PRO A 35 -9.78 10.87 -0.83
CA PRO A 35 -9.87 12.16 -0.17
C PRO A 35 -8.72 12.33 0.84
N GLU A 36 -7.90 13.37 0.64
CA GLU A 36 -6.78 13.68 1.55
C GLU A 36 -7.26 14.03 2.97
N THR A 37 -8.48 14.55 3.09
CA THR A 37 -9.12 14.80 4.38
C THR A 37 -9.60 13.48 4.97
N ALA A 38 -9.18 13.17 6.19
CA ALA A 38 -9.56 11.93 6.85
C ALA A 38 -11.08 11.84 7.12
N PRO A 39 -11.67 10.64 6.99
CA PRO A 39 -13.03 10.37 7.45
C PRO A 39 -13.26 10.84 8.89
N ARG A 40 -14.43 11.41 9.17
CA ARG A 40 -14.75 12.04 10.47
C ARG A 40 -14.59 11.14 11.69
N HIS A 41 -14.72 9.82 11.51
CA HIS A 41 -14.59 8.85 12.59
C HIS A 41 -13.13 8.54 12.95
N LEU A 42 -12.17 8.84 12.06
CA LEU A 42 -10.76 8.71 12.35
C LEU A 42 -10.29 9.86 13.25
N THR A 43 -9.61 9.51 14.33
CA THR A 43 -9.11 10.46 15.32
C THR A 43 -7.67 10.12 15.72
N GLY A 44 -7.02 11.03 16.46
CA GLY A 44 -5.70 10.80 17.02
C GLY A 44 -4.65 10.40 15.98
N GLU A 45 -3.89 9.35 16.27
CA GLU A 45 -2.81 8.86 15.40
C GLU A 45 -3.31 8.30 14.06
N ALA A 46 -4.53 7.73 14.01
CA ALA A 46 -5.10 7.20 12.77
C ALA A 46 -5.38 8.34 11.77
N LYS A 47 -5.99 9.43 12.25
CA LYS A 47 -6.23 10.63 11.44
C LYS A 47 -4.94 11.24 10.91
N LYS A 48 -3.94 11.42 11.79
CA LYS A 48 -2.64 12.00 11.39
C LYS A 48 -1.94 11.16 10.33
N LEU A 49 -2.01 9.84 10.46
CA LEU A 49 -1.38 8.96 9.48
C LEU A 49 -2.14 8.99 8.15
N TRP A 50 -3.48 9.04 8.17
CA TRP A 50 -4.29 9.20 6.96
C TRP A 50 -3.87 10.44 6.17
N GLU A 51 -3.89 11.60 6.81
CA GLU A 51 -3.60 12.90 6.17
C GLU A 51 -2.16 12.99 5.65
N LYS A 52 -1.25 12.15 6.19
CA LYS A 52 0.12 12.03 5.70
C LYS A 52 0.26 11.03 4.55
N LEU A 53 -0.46 9.92 4.61
CA LEU A 53 -0.28 8.77 3.73
C LEU A 53 -1.04 8.93 2.42
N VAL A 54 -2.28 9.43 2.47
CA VAL A 54 -3.15 9.52 1.30
C VAL A 54 -2.56 10.39 0.18
N PRO A 55 -1.97 11.58 0.44
CA PRO A 55 -1.32 12.35 -0.63
C PRO A 55 -0.24 11.55 -1.36
N VAL A 56 0.59 10.81 -0.62
CA VAL A 56 1.65 9.97 -1.18
C VAL A 56 1.07 8.79 -1.98
N LEU A 57 -0.05 8.22 -1.54
CA LEU A 57 -0.72 7.14 -2.29
C LEU A 57 -1.35 7.67 -3.58
N ASN A 58 -1.97 8.85 -3.55
CA ASN A 58 -2.53 9.49 -4.74
C ASN A 58 -1.45 9.81 -5.78
N GLU A 59 -0.26 10.24 -5.36
CA GLU A 59 0.90 10.45 -6.25
C GLU A 59 1.31 9.18 -7.00
N THR A 60 0.99 7.98 -6.50
CA THR A 60 1.32 6.73 -7.18
C THR A 60 0.42 6.44 -8.38
N GLY A 61 -0.81 6.99 -8.43
CA GLY A 61 -1.78 6.76 -9.50
C GLY A 61 -2.43 5.36 -9.53
N TYR A 62 -2.04 4.44 -8.65
CA TYR A 62 -2.55 3.05 -8.64
C TYR A 62 -3.59 2.76 -7.55
N ILE A 63 -3.68 3.63 -6.54
CA ILE A 63 -4.60 3.49 -5.41
C ILE A 63 -5.74 4.49 -5.58
N ILE A 64 -6.97 4.01 -5.45
CA ILE A 64 -8.19 4.78 -5.75
C ILE A 64 -9.13 4.85 -4.56
N ASP A 65 -10.19 5.65 -4.66
CA ASP A 65 -11.19 5.80 -3.59
C ASP A 65 -11.83 4.47 -3.17
N ALA A 66 -11.98 3.53 -4.10
CA ALA A 66 -12.46 2.18 -3.81
C ALA A 66 -11.56 1.41 -2.82
N ASP A 67 -10.29 1.80 -2.68
CA ASP A 67 -9.34 1.23 -1.72
C ASP A 67 -9.39 1.93 -0.34
N SER A 68 -10.27 2.92 -0.13
CA SER A 68 -10.36 3.70 1.12
C SER A 68 -10.41 2.81 2.35
N SER A 69 -11.23 1.76 2.35
CA SER A 69 -11.35 0.83 3.49
C SER A 69 -10.03 0.12 3.84
N THR A 70 -9.19 -0.12 2.83
CA THR A 70 -7.87 -0.74 3.00
C THR A 70 -6.92 0.23 3.69
N VAL A 71 -6.92 1.50 3.27
CA VAL A 71 -6.16 2.57 3.92
C VAL A 71 -6.66 2.82 5.34
N GLU A 72 -7.98 2.83 5.56
CA GLU A 72 -8.59 2.99 6.88
C GLU A 72 -8.14 1.88 7.83
N THR A 73 -8.16 0.64 7.35
CA THR A 73 -7.68 -0.54 8.10
C THR A 73 -6.23 -0.36 8.54
N LEU A 74 -5.36 0.12 7.64
CA LEU A 74 -3.96 0.38 7.95
C LEU A 74 -3.80 1.40 9.07
N VAL A 75 -4.45 2.57 8.94
CA VAL A 75 -4.25 3.68 9.88
C VAL A 75 -4.87 3.40 11.26
N ILE A 76 -6.00 2.69 11.31
CA ILE A 76 -6.61 2.22 12.57
C ILE A 76 -5.67 1.26 13.29
N ASN A 77 -5.14 0.25 12.57
CA ASN A 77 -4.21 -0.72 13.16
C ASN A 77 -2.90 -0.05 13.61
N TYR A 78 -2.43 0.97 12.88
CA TYR A 78 -1.27 1.76 13.30
C TYR A 78 -1.55 2.49 14.62
N ALA A 79 -2.69 3.14 14.77
CA ALA A 79 -3.05 3.82 16.02
C ALA A 79 -3.11 2.84 17.20
N MET A 80 -3.75 1.67 17.01
CA MET A 80 -3.78 0.61 18.02
C MET A 80 -2.38 0.09 18.38
N LEU A 81 -1.50 -0.08 17.39
CA LEU A 81 -0.11 -0.48 17.60
C LEU A 81 0.63 0.53 18.49
N ARG A 82 0.47 1.83 18.22
CA ARG A 82 1.10 2.91 19.00
C ARG A 82 0.63 2.91 20.45
N GLU A 83 -0.68 2.78 20.67
CA GLU A 83 -1.25 2.70 22.02
C GLU A 83 -0.75 1.46 22.78
N ALA A 84 -0.78 0.29 22.13
CA ALA A 84 -0.30 -0.96 22.73
C ALA A 84 1.21 -0.88 23.06
N TYR A 85 2.00 -0.23 22.21
CA TYR A 85 3.42 0.00 22.46
C TYR A 85 3.68 0.89 23.69
N GLU A 86 2.90 1.96 23.88
CA GLU A 86 2.98 2.78 25.09
C GLU A 86 2.62 1.99 26.36
N SER A 87 1.63 1.08 26.29
CA SER A 87 1.31 0.17 27.40
C SER A 87 2.48 -0.76 27.73
N VAL A 88 3.16 -1.33 26.72
CA VAL A 88 4.35 -2.16 26.94
C VAL A 88 5.51 -1.35 27.50
N LYS A 89 5.70 -0.11 27.04
CA LYS A 89 6.74 0.78 27.56
C LYS A 89 6.53 1.10 29.05
N LYS A 90 5.27 1.33 29.45
CA LYS A 90 4.92 1.62 30.85
C LYS A 90 4.97 0.39 31.74
N ASN A 91 4.43 -0.73 31.28
CA ASN A 91 4.16 -1.90 32.12
C ASN A 91 5.09 -3.09 31.85
N LYS A 92 6.07 -2.94 30.94
CA LYS A 92 6.93 -4.01 30.42
C LYS A 92 6.14 -5.08 29.64
N VAL A 93 6.88 -5.96 28.95
CA VAL A 93 6.31 -7.12 28.21
C VAL A 93 5.74 -8.16 29.18
N VAL A 94 6.38 -8.28 30.34
CA VAL A 94 6.02 -9.17 31.44
C VAL A 94 6.16 -8.37 32.73
N TYR A 95 5.19 -8.51 33.63
CA TYR A 95 5.16 -7.80 34.91
C TYR A 95 4.84 -8.78 36.04
N GLU A 96 5.22 -8.41 37.26
CA GLU A 96 5.02 -9.22 38.46
C GLU A 96 3.98 -8.57 39.36
N VAL A 97 3.04 -9.38 39.88
CA VAL A 97 2.06 -9.00 40.90
C VAL A 97 2.10 -10.07 41.97
N GLU A 98 2.43 -9.70 43.21
CA GLU A 98 2.43 -10.59 44.38
C GLU A 98 3.25 -11.88 44.18
N GLY A 99 4.45 -11.78 43.59
CA GLY A 99 5.31 -12.94 43.34
C GLY A 99 4.92 -13.78 42.12
N ARG A 100 3.85 -13.40 41.40
CA ARG A 100 3.39 -14.10 40.19
C ARG A 100 3.66 -13.27 38.96
N ILE A 101 4.12 -13.95 37.91
CA ILE A 101 4.50 -13.35 36.64
C ILE A 101 3.33 -13.39 35.66
N TYR A 102 2.99 -12.24 35.07
CA TYR A 102 1.91 -12.06 34.10
C TYR A 102 2.43 -11.47 32.79
N LYS A 103 1.86 -11.91 31.66
CA LYS A 103 2.13 -11.33 30.34
C LYS A 103 1.29 -10.07 30.15
N ASN A 104 1.88 -9.01 29.60
CA ASN A 104 1.13 -7.82 29.20
C ASN A 104 0.23 -8.13 27.98
N PRO A 105 -1.10 -7.96 28.08
CA PRO A 105 -2.02 -8.20 26.97
C PRO A 105 -1.71 -7.38 25.71
N ALA A 106 -1.11 -6.19 25.87
CA ALA A 106 -0.72 -5.33 24.77
C ALA A 106 0.29 -5.99 23.81
N VAL A 107 1.05 -6.99 24.27
CA VAL A 107 1.97 -7.76 23.43
C VAL A 107 1.22 -8.52 22.33
N ALA A 108 0.02 -9.06 22.62
CA ALA A 108 -0.79 -9.75 21.63
C ALA A 108 -1.41 -8.78 20.61
N ILE A 109 -1.77 -7.57 21.05
CA ILE A 109 -2.26 -6.50 20.17
C ILE A 109 -1.16 -6.07 19.21
N ILE A 110 0.06 -5.86 19.70
CA ILE A 110 1.23 -5.53 18.87
C ILE A 110 1.46 -6.60 17.80
N ASP A 111 1.46 -7.88 18.16
CA ASP A 111 1.65 -8.98 17.19
C ASP A 111 0.57 -8.98 16.10
N SER A 112 -0.71 -8.86 16.51
CA SER A 112 -1.86 -8.90 15.60
C SER A 112 -1.88 -7.70 14.65
N THR A 113 -1.74 -6.49 15.18
CA THR A 113 -1.72 -5.24 14.40
C THR A 113 -0.51 -5.20 13.46
N THR A 114 0.66 -5.66 13.90
CA THR A 114 1.87 -5.72 13.06
C THR A 114 1.68 -6.63 11.84
N LYS A 115 1.01 -7.77 12.01
CA LYS A 115 0.70 -8.68 10.89
C LYS A 115 -0.25 -8.03 9.89
N ILE A 116 -1.30 -7.36 10.37
CA ILE A 116 -2.26 -6.65 9.53
C ILE A 116 -1.57 -5.51 8.79
N ILE A 117 -0.79 -4.67 9.47
CA ILE A 117 -0.03 -3.56 8.87
C ILE A 117 0.91 -4.06 7.78
N LYS A 118 1.63 -5.17 8.00
CA LYS A 118 2.52 -5.75 6.98
C LYS A 118 1.74 -6.27 5.78
N SER A 119 0.60 -6.92 5.98
CA SER A 119 -0.25 -7.43 4.90
C SER A 119 -0.81 -6.29 4.08
N VAL A 120 -1.55 -5.38 4.72
CA VAL A 120 -2.21 -4.24 4.08
C VAL A 120 -1.19 -3.29 3.46
N GLY A 121 -0.08 -3.02 4.15
CA GLY A 121 1.00 -2.20 3.60
C GLY A 121 1.67 -2.82 2.37
N SER A 122 1.74 -4.15 2.27
CA SER A 122 2.21 -4.80 1.05
C SER A 122 1.22 -4.67 -0.10
N ASP A 123 -0.09 -4.70 0.19
CA ASP A 123 -1.14 -4.55 -0.82
C ASP A 123 -1.21 -3.11 -1.34
N LEU A 124 -0.98 -2.11 -0.47
CA LEU A 124 -0.90 -0.68 -0.81
C LEU A 124 0.45 -0.24 -1.40
N GLY A 125 1.37 -1.17 -1.69
CA GLY A 125 2.64 -0.79 -2.30
C GLY A 125 3.70 -0.23 -1.35
N LEU A 126 3.49 -0.20 -0.03
CA LEU A 126 4.35 0.51 0.94
C LEU A 126 5.65 -0.22 1.35
N SER A 127 5.89 -1.44 0.87
CA SER A 127 7.14 -2.17 1.10
C SER A 127 8.18 -1.89 -0.01
N PRO A 128 9.49 -2.01 0.24
CA PRO A 128 10.51 -1.86 -0.80
C PRO A 128 10.26 -2.77 -2.01
N GLN A 129 9.83 -4.01 -1.76
CA GLN A 129 9.55 -4.98 -2.82
C GLN A 129 8.32 -4.60 -3.64
N SER A 130 7.23 -4.20 -2.98
CA SER A 130 6.02 -3.74 -3.68
C SER A 130 6.24 -2.42 -4.41
N ARG A 131 7.04 -1.50 -3.86
CA ARG A 131 7.45 -0.27 -4.56
C ARG A 131 8.28 -0.56 -5.80
N ALA A 132 9.19 -1.52 -5.76
CA ALA A 132 9.96 -1.92 -6.94
C ALA A 132 9.01 -2.40 -8.07
N THR A 133 7.99 -3.18 -7.73
CA THR A 133 6.96 -3.60 -8.70
C THR A 133 6.20 -2.41 -9.28
N LEU A 134 5.81 -1.42 -8.46
CA LEU A 134 5.12 -0.22 -8.95
C LEU A 134 6.03 0.68 -9.82
N ILE A 135 7.31 0.79 -9.47
CA ILE A 135 8.30 1.56 -10.26
C ILE A 135 8.55 0.90 -11.62
N ASP A 136 8.66 -0.43 -11.67
CA ASP A 136 8.81 -1.15 -12.94
C ASP A 136 7.59 -0.94 -13.86
N MET A 137 6.39 -0.82 -13.27
CA MET A 137 5.17 -0.46 -14.00
C MET A 137 5.20 0.98 -14.55
N ALA A 138 5.68 1.95 -13.76
CA ALA A 138 5.71 3.35 -14.17
C ALA A 138 6.81 3.66 -15.22
N LYS A 139 7.97 3.00 -15.15
CA LYS A 139 9.10 3.25 -16.09
C LYS A 139 8.82 2.81 -17.52
N THR A 140 7.95 1.82 -17.68
CA THR A 140 7.58 1.28 -18.98
C THR A 140 6.52 2.13 -19.68
N ASP A 141 5.90 3.10 -18.99
CA ASP A 141 5.03 4.11 -19.59
C ASP A 141 5.83 5.16 -20.39
N ASP A 142 6.98 5.60 -19.88
CA ASP A 142 7.81 6.64 -20.53
C ASP A 142 8.53 6.12 -21.79
N GLU A 143 8.78 4.82 -21.91
CA GLU A 143 9.48 4.23 -23.06
C GLU A 143 8.55 3.94 -24.25
N ASP A 144 7.26 3.67 -24.01
CA ASP A 144 6.27 3.36 -25.06
C ASP A 144 5.74 4.64 -25.76
N GLU A 145 5.68 5.78 -25.08
CA GLU A 145 5.30 7.07 -25.70
C GLU A 145 6.35 7.61 -26.70
N GLY A 146 7.60 7.13 -26.62
CA GLY A 146 8.71 7.59 -27.46
C GLY A 146 8.91 6.83 -28.78
N GLN A 147 8.40 5.61 -28.89
CA GLN A 147 8.70 4.70 -30.02
C GLN A 147 7.57 4.64 -31.07
N ASP A 148 6.29 4.83 -30.69
CA ASP A 148 5.14 4.70 -31.62
C ASP A 148 5.04 5.85 -32.65
N TYR A 149 5.61 7.03 -32.37
CA TYR A 149 5.58 8.15 -33.32
C TYR A 149 6.60 8.02 -34.47
N ALA A 150 7.77 7.42 -34.21
CA ALA A 150 8.84 7.27 -35.20
C ALA A 150 8.53 6.14 -36.20
N GLU A 151 7.93 5.03 -35.76
CA GLU A 151 7.53 3.93 -36.66
C GLU A 151 6.29 4.24 -37.50
N ARG A 152 5.33 5.03 -36.98
CA ARG A 152 4.08 5.34 -37.72
C ARG A 152 4.23 6.38 -38.84
N PHE A 153 5.23 7.26 -38.77
CA PHE A 153 5.42 8.34 -39.75
C PHE A 153 6.81 8.34 -40.41
N GLY A 154 7.67 7.39 -40.07
CA GLY A 154 9.08 7.33 -40.50
C GLY A 154 9.36 6.56 -41.78
N ASN A 155 8.38 6.27 -42.64
CA ASN A 155 8.67 5.66 -43.95
C ASN A 155 7.80 6.23 -45.06
N ASN A 156 8.15 7.44 -45.50
CA ASN A 156 7.80 7.90 -46.85
C ASN A 156 8.81 8.95 -47.33
N ARG A 157 9.88 8.47 -47.97
CA ARG A 157 10.59 9.13 -49.08
C ARG A 157 11.61 8.21 -49.70
#